data_AF-A0A969HN85-F1
#
_entry.id   AF-A0A969HN85-F1
#
_cell.length_a   1.000
_cell.length_b   1.000
_cell.length_c   1.000
_cell.angle_alpha   90.00
_cell.angle_beta   90.00
_cell.angle_gamma   90.00
#
_symmetry.space_group_name_H-M   'P 1'
#
loop_
_entity.id
_entity.type
_entity.pdbx_description
1 polymer ?
#
loop_
_entity_poly.entity_id
_entity_poly.type
_entity_poly.pdbx_seq_one_letter_code
_entity_poly.pdbx_strand_id
1 'polypeptide(L)'
;MILNDIRVYFDRENKSTYETYPRSRCVSSMFLNFLGKLKNLDYRQINITITDKKIKDGKTENLMKGCLDYYKYLDPNYFHTINDSYQKKKAELDIIYHVTLEVSEIYNWNKKLFEDAYNKCLEFGLECQWYFKNKLFRSPNRKYHFGLFNIDDVDNFSIYEVVFDKNKRELARRLCFQTTGVPFYIEWASWEGQNDLFYYKFNGPKKIFEVKVKDLLEGKSRLIFENTSEFFKE
;
A
#
# COMPACT_ATOMS: atom_id res chain seq x y z
N MET A 1 0.61 -13.13 19.89
CA MET A 1 1.20 -12.59 18.64
C MET A 1 0.52 -11.28 18.26
N ILE A 2 1.07 -10.51 17.32
CA ILE A 2 0.41 -9.31 16.74
C ILE A 2 0.10 -9.61 15.28
N LEU A 3 -1.15 -9.39 14.84
CA LEU A 3 -1.50 -9.45 13.42
C LEU A 3 -0.84 -8.26 12.71
N ASN A 4 0.11 -8.56 11.84
CA ASN A 4 0.91 -7.56 11.13
C ASN A 4 0.60 -7.53 9.63
N ASP A 5 -0.08 -8.55 9.10
CA ASP A 5 -0.21 -8.74 7.66
C ASP A 5 -1.48 -9.52 7.29
N ILE A 6 -2.09 -9.15 6.18
CA ILE A 6 -3.22 -9.82 5.52
C ILE A 6 -2.93 -9.79 4.04
N ARG A 7 -2.92 -10.95 3.39
CA ARG A 7 -2.50 -11.05 2.00
C ARG A 7 -3.53 -11.83 1.20
N VAL A 8 -3.93 -11.30 0.06
CA VAL A 8 -4.79 -12.00 -0.89
C VAL A 8 -3.91 -12.58 -2.00
N TYR A 9 -4.11 -13.86 -2.28
CA TYR A 9 -3.41 -14.63 -3.29
C TYR A 9 -4.41 -15.37 -4.17
N PHE A 10 -4.04 -15.65 -5.41
CA PHE A 10 -4.78 -16.61 -6.23
C PHE A 10 -4.04 -17.97 -6.21
N ASP A 11 -4.79 -19.07 -6.28
CA ASP A 11 -4.22 -20.42 -6.35
C ASP A 11 -3.37 -20.59 -7.63
N ARG A 12 -2.18 -21.18 -7.49
CA ARG A 12 -1.12 -21.25 -8.52
C ARG A 12 -1.47 -22.10 -9.73
N GLU A 13 -2.47 -22.96 -9.62
CA GLU A 13 -2.94 -23.79 -10.72
C GLU A 13 -3.67 -22.96 -11.81
N ASN A 14 -4.15 -21.75 -11.49
CA ASN A 14 -4.73 -20.82 -12.45
C ASN A 14 -3.72 -19.77 -12.93
N LYS A 15 -2.93 -20.15 -13.94
CA LYS A 15 -1.93 -19.25 -14.56
C LYS A 15 -2.53 -17.98 -15.18
N SER A 16 -3.77 -18.04 -15.69
CA SER A 16 -4.43 -16.88 -16.32
C SER A 16 -4.78 -15.76 -15.34
N THR A 17 -5.06 -16.08 -14.07
CA THR A 17 -5.35 -15.09 -13.03
C THR A 17 -4.10 -14.50 -12.37
N TYR A 18 -2.95 -15.17 -12.50
CA TYR A 18 -1.67 -14.75 -11.89
C TYR A 18 -1.05 -13.53 -12.59
N GLU A 19 -1.22 -13.40 -13.91
CA GLU A 19 -0.57 -12.35 -14.70
C GLU A 19 -1.24 -10.98 -14.54
N THR A 20 -2.48 -10.92 -14.04
CA THR A 20 -3.27 -9.67 -13.98
C THR A 20 -3.56 -9.14 -12.58
N TYR A 21 -3.12 -9.80 -11.50
CA TYR A 21 -3.31 -9.29 -10.14
C TYR A 21 -2.00 -8.98 -9.40
N PRO A 22 -1.10 -8.16 -9.97
CA PRO A 22 -0.12 -7.50 -9.13
C PRO A 22 -0.88 -6.52 -8.23
N ARG A 23 -0.81 -6.74 -6.91
CA ARG A 23 -0.92 -5.72 -5.83
C ARG A 23 -2.29 -5.40 -5.20
N SER A 24 -2.79 -6.41 -4.50
CA SER A 24 -3.70 -6.31 -3.36
C SER A 24 -3.13 -5.58 -2.10
N ARG A 25 -1.84 -5.16 -2.10
CA ARG A 25 -1.22 -4.62 -0.88
C ARG A 25 -1.84 -3.32 -0.40
N CYS A 26 -2.40 -2.50 -1.29
CA CYS A 26 -2.94 -1.20 -0.92
C CYS A 26 -4.13 -1.36 0.03
N VAL A 27 -5.13 -2.16 -0.37
CA VAL A 27 -6.36 -2.40 0.40
C VAL A 27 -6.05 -3.13 1.71
N SER A 28 -5.23 -4.19 1.66
CA SER A 28 -4.78 -4.88 2.89
C SER A 28 -4.05 -3.96 3.86
N SER A 29 -3.16 -3.10 3.37
CA SER A 29 -2.40 -2.17 4.22
C SER A 29 -3.31 -1.11 4.82
N MET A 30 -4.27 -0.59 4.06
CA MET A 30 -5.26 0.38 4.55
C MET A 30 -6.14 -0.23 5.63
N PHE A 31 -6.65 -1.44 5.39
CA PHE A 31 -7.45 -2.17 6.37
C PHE A 31 -6.68 -2.41 7.67
N LEU A 32 -5.43 -2.90 7.59
CA LEU A 32 -4.56 -3.10 8.75
C LEU A 32 -4.23 -1.80 9.49
N ASN A 33 -4.03 -0.70 8.76
CA ASN A 33 -3.78 0.62 9.36
C ASN A 33 -4.97 1.07 10.21
N PHE A 34 -6.21 0.89 9.74
CA PHE A 34 -7.41 1.24 10.49
C PHE A 34 -7.75 0.25 11.60
N LEU A 35 -7.42 -1.04 11.41
CA LEU A 35 -7.55 -2.08 12.42
C LEU A 35 -6.61 -1.83 13.61
N GLY A 36 -5.42 -1.29 13.34
CA GLY A 36 -4.40 -1.04 14.34
C GLY A 36 -3.75 -2.32 14.86
N LYS A 37 -3.09 -2.22 16.02
CA LYS A 37 -2.33 -3.33 16.60
C LYS A 37 -3.24 -4.28 17.38
N LEU A 38 -3.71 -5.34 16.74
CA LEU A 38 -4.34 -6.46 17.44
C LEU A 38 -3.29 -7.34 18.10
N LYS A 39 -3.29 -7.39 19.43
CA LYS A 39 -2.37 -8.19 20.24
C LYS A 39 -3.04 -9.47 20.72
N ASN A 40 -2.23 -10.37 21.27
CA ASN A 40 -2.67 -11.62 21.91
C ASN A 40 -3.39 -12.58 20.96
N LEU A 41 -3.06 -12.51 19.67
CA LEU A 41 -3.57 -13.46 18.67
C LEU A 41 -2.63 -14.66 18.54
N ASP A 42 -3.14 -15.77 18.03
CA ASP A 42 -2.35 -16.96 17.70
C ASP A 42 -1.56 -16.80 16.39
N TYR A 43 -1.96 -15.84 15.56
CA TYR A 43 -1.42 -15.60 14.22
C TYR A 43 -0.90 -14.17 14.06
N ARG A 44 0.18 -14.02 13.29
CA ARG A 44 0.74 -12.73 12.84
C ARG A 44 0.32 -12.37 11.42
N GLN A 45 -0.22 -13.32 10.67
CA GLN A 45 -0.53 -13.17 9.26
C GLN A 45 -1.73 -14.02 8.88
N ILE A 46 -2.61 -13.48 8.04
CA ILE A 46 -3.68 -14.21 7.36
C ILE A 46 -3.40 -14.20 5.86
N ASN A 47 -3.32 -15.38 5.26
CA ASN A 47 -3.21 -15.58 3.82
C ASN A 47 -4.57 -16.01 3.30
N ILE A 48 -5.18 -15.18 2.48
CA ILE A 48 -6.44 -15.47 1.82
C ILE A 48 -6.11 -16.01 0.43
N THR A 49 -6.29 -17.31 0.23
CA THR A 49 -6.09 -17.96 -1.07
C THR A 49 -7.42 -18.05 -1.79
N ILE A 50 -7.57 -17.25 -2.84
CA ILE A 50 -8.68 -17.31 -3.79
C ILE A 50 -8.54 -18.56 -4.65
N THR A 51 -9.57 -19.39 -4.68
CA THR A 51 -9.59 -20.67 -5.40
C THR A 51 -10.90 -20.85 -6.16
N ASP A 52 -10.83 -21.56 -7.29
CA ASP A 52 -11.99 -22.02 -8.06
C ASP A 52 -12.55 -23.35 -7.54
N LYS A 53 -11.90 -23.96 -6.56
CA LYS A 53 -12.32 -25.22 -5.96
C LYS A 53 -13.28 -24.95 -4.80
N LYS A 54 -14.59 -24.95 -5.07
CA LYS A 54 -15.63 -24.74 -4.04
C LYS A 54 -15.50 -25.64 -2.81
N ILE A 55 -14.96 -26.85 -2.97
CA ILE A 55 -14.71 -27.80 -1.86
C ILE A 55 -13.63 -27.31 -0.86
N LYS A 56 -12.83 -26.31 -1.21
CA LYS A 56 -11.84 -25.70 -0.33
C LYS A 56 -12.39 -24.49 0.44
N ASP A 57 -13.54 -23.95 0.06
CA ASP A 57 -14.09 -22.73 0.68
C ASP A 57 -14.25 -22.88 2.20
N GLY A 58 -13.81 -21.86 2.95
CA GLY A 58 -13.90 -21.85 4.41
C GLY A 58 -12.83 -22.68 5.14
N LYS A 59 -11.98 -23.43 4.41
CA LYS A 59 -10.93 -24.22 5.05
C LYS A 59 -9.81 -23.33 5.56
N THR A 60 -9.33 -23.65 6.76
CA THR A 60 -8.13 -23.07 7.35
C THR A 60 -7.01 -24.09 7.44
N GLU A 61 -5.80 -23.64 7.12
CA GLU A 61 -4.56 -24.40 7.27
C GLU A 61 -3.52 -23.55 8.01
N ASN A 62 -2.58 -24.21 8.70
CA ASN A 62 -1.48 -23.54 9.37
C ASN A 62 -0.18 -24.08 8.77
N LEU A 63 0.12 -23.65 7.54
CA LEU A 63 1.27 -24.16 6.78
C LEU A 63 2.60 -23.66 7.36
N MET A 64 2.59 -22.54 8.07
CA MET A 64 3.76 -21.97 8.73
C MET A 64 3.40 -21.36 10.08
N LYS A 65 4.27 -21.53 11.09
CA LYS A 65 4.03 -21.04 12.45
C LYS A 65 3.64 -19.55 12.47
N GLY A 66 2.42 -19.29 12.94
CA GLY A 66 1.86 -17.95 13.06
C GLY A 66 1.27 -17.38 11.78
N CYS A 67 1.16 -18.17 10.70
CA CYS A 67 0.46 -17.80 9.48
C CYS A 67 -0.79 -18.68 9.35
N LEU A 68 -1.95 -18.04 9.20
CA LEU A 68 -3.21 -18.71 8.93
C LEU A 68 -3.48 -18.65 7.43
N ASP A 69 -3.54 -19.78 6.76
CA ASP A 69 -4.03 -19.88 5.39
C ASP A 69 -5.53 -20.12 5.45
N TYR A 70 -6.30 -19.32 4.72
CA TYR A 70 -7.75 -19.43 4.56
C TYR A 70 -8.07 -19.50 3.07
N TYR A 71 -8.88 -20.46 2.65
CA TYR A 71 -9.28 -20.59 1.25
C TYR A 71 -10.66 -20.00 1.02
N LYS A 72 -10.77 -19.05 0.08
CA LYS A 72 -12.05 -18.44 -0.32
C LYS A 72 -12.37 -18.84 -1.76
N TYR A 73 -13.55 -19.40 -1.96
CA TYR A 73 -14.04 -19.67 -3.31
C TYR A 73 -14.47 -18.38 -4.01
N LEU A 74 -14.02 -18.21 -5.26
CA LEU A 74 -14.44 -17.11 -6.13
C LEU A 74 -14.43 -17.57 -7.58
N ASP A 75 -15.35 -17.06 -8.39
CA ASP A 75 -15.31 -17.24 -9.84
C ASP A 75 -14.01 -16.63 -10.40
N PRO A 76 -13.19 -17.38 -11.16
CA PRO A 76 -11.98 -16.87 -11.79
C PRO A 76 -12.18 -15.61 -12.64
N ASN A 77 -13.37 -15.43 -13.20
CA ASN A 77 -13.69 -14.28 -14.04
C ASN A 77 -14.17 -13.06 -13.26
N TYR A 78 -14.44 -13.17 -11.96
CA TYR A 78 -15.09 -12.13 -11.17
C TYR A 78 -14.40 -10.77 -11.32
N PHE A 79 -13.07 -10.71 -11.13
CA PHE A 79 -12.32 -9.46 -11.25
C PHE A 79 -12.20 -8.93 -12.69
N HIS A 80 -12.28 -9.82 -13.70
CA HIS A 80 -12.28 -9.42 -15.11
C HIS A 80 -13.60 -8.75 -15.53
N THR A 81 -14.69 -8.97 -14.79
CA THR A 81 -15.98 -8.31 -15.05
C THR A 81 -16.05 -6.88 -14.50
N ILE A 82 -15.08 -6.48 -13.65
CA ILE A 82 -15.08 -5.18 -12.99
C ILE A 82 -14.12 -4.24 -13.74
N ASN A 83 -14.67 -3.20 -14.36
CA ASN A 83 -13.87 -2.22 -15.13
C ASN A 83 -13.44 -1.01 -14.30
N ASP A 84 -14.08 -0.75 -13.16
CA ASP A 84 -13.81 0.41 -12.31
C ASP A 84 -12.79 0.07 -11.19
N SER A 85 -11.76 0.90 -11.03
CA SER A 85 -10.70 0.68 -10.03
C SER A 85 -11.24 0.68 -8.60
N TYR A 86 -12.16 1.60 -8.29
CA TYR A 86 -12.78 1.66 -6.96
C TYR A 86 -13.58 0.37 -6.68
N GLN A 87 -14.35 -0.13 -7.65
CA GLN A 87 -15.08 -1.39 -7.50
C GLN A 87 -14.13 -2.59 -7.32
N LYS A 88 -12.97 -2.63 -7.97
CA LYS A 88 -11.95 -3.67 -7.74
C LYS A 88 -11.41 -3.63 -6.32
N LYS A 89 -11.04 -2.43 -5.83
CA LYS A 89 -10.59 -2.23 -4.44
C LYS A 89 -11.67 -2.63 -3.43
N LYS A 90 -12.93 -2.26 -3.71
CA LYS A 90 -14.06 -2.60 -2.84
C LYS A 90 -14.29 -4.10 -2.80
N ALA A 91 -14.27 -4.78 -3.95
CA ALA A 91 -14.37 -6.22 -4.03
C ALA A 91 -13.28 -6.93 -3.19
N GLU A 92 -12.05 -6.44 -3.28
CA GLU A 92 -10.95 -6.97 -2.47
C GLU A 92 -11.14 -6.70 -0.97
N LEU A 93 -11.58 -5.48 -0.60
CA LEU A 93 -11.90 -5.13 0.78
C LEU A 93 -13.02 -6.02 1.34
N ASP A 94 -14.07 -6.28 0.55
CA ASP A 94 -15.19 -7.14 0.92
C ASP A 94 -14.69 -8.57 1.19
N ILE A 95 -13.78 -9.09 0.37
CA ILE A 95 -13.12 -10.40 0.61
C ILE A 95 -12.35 -10.38 1.93
N ILE A 96 -11.49 -9.38 2.14
CA ILE A 96 -10.70 -9.26 3.37
C ILE A 96 -11.62 -9.20 4.59
N TYR A 97 -12.67 -8.40 4.53
CA TYR A 97 -13.63 -8.24 5.61
C TYR A 97 -14.39 -9.54 5.91
N HIS A 98 -14.97 -10.19 4.90
CA HIS A 98 -15.69 -11.43 5.11
C HIS A 98 -14.81 -12.53 5.69
N VAL A 99 -13.60 -12.71 5.14
CA VAL A 99 -12.66 -13.72 5.66
C VAL A 99 -12.24 -13.39 7.08
N THR A 100 -11.93 -12.12 7.39
CA THR A 100 -11.55 -11.75 8.76
C THR A 100 -12.68 -11.90 9.77
N LEU A 101 -13.94 -11.71 9.38
CA LEU A 101 -15.10 -12.02 10.23
C LEU A 101 -15.23 -13.52 10.51
N GLU A 102 -15.09 -14.35 9.48
CA GLU A 102 -15.16 -15.81 9.61
C GLU A 102 -14.02 -16.34 10.48
N VAL A 103 -12.79 -15.88 10.24
CA VAL A 103 -11.63 -16.18 11.11
C VAL A 103 -11.87 -15.70 12.53
N SER A 104 -12.43 -14.50 12.71
CA SER A 104 -12.74 -13.98 14.05
C SER A 104 -13.77 -14.83 14.78
N GLU A 105 -14.69 -15.48 14.05
CA GLU A 105 -15.62 -16.44 14.65
C GLU A 105 -14.92 -17.71 15.11
N ILE A 106 -14.08 -18.30 14.23
CA ILE A 106 -13.35 -19.54 14.51
C ILE A 106 -12.43 -19.37 15.73
N TYR A 107 -11.75 -18.23 15.85
CA TYR A 107 -10.76 -17.96 16.90
C TYR A 107 -11.26 -17.02 18.00
N ASN A 108 -12.56 -16.74 18.05
CA ASN A 108 -13.21 -15.88 19.05
C ASN A 108 -12.53 -14.49 19.20
N TRP A 109 -12.17 -13.87 18.08
CA TRP A 109 -11.65 -12.50 18.06
C TRP A 109 -12.79 -11.48 18.08
N ASN A 110 -12.48 -10.25 18.51
CA ASN A 110 -13.45 -9.17 18.53
C ASN A 110 -13.79 -8.70 17.10
N LYS A 111 -14.90 -9.23 16.56
CA LYS A 111 -15.44 -8.91 15.23
C LYS A 111 -15.63 -7.40 14.99
N LYS A 112 -15.99 -6.64 16.03
CA LYS A 112 -16.23 -5.19 15.93
C LYS A 112 -15.00 -4.42 15.45
N LEU A 113 -13.80 -4.88 15.80
CA LEU A 113 -12.56 -4.21 15.36
C LEU A 113 -12.38 -4.31 13.83
N PHE A 114 -12.78 -5.43 13.23
CA PHE A 114 -12.72 -5.66 11.79
C PHE A 114 -13.82 -4.88 11.05
N GLU A 115 -15.02 -4.81 11.63
CA GLU A 115 -16.13 -4.00 11.13
C GLU A 115 -15.79 -2.49 11.14
N ASP A 116 -15.25 -1.99 12.25
CA ASP A 116 -14.81 -0.60 12.36
C ASP A 116 -13.70 -0.28 11.34
N ALA A 117 -12.76 -1.21 11.10
CA ALA A 117 -11.71 -1.04 10.09
C ALA A 117 -12.27 -1.03 8.65
N TYR A 118 -13.21 -1.92 8.35
CA TYR A 118 -13.92 -1.97 7.06
C TYR A 118 -14.64 -0.65 6.78
N ASN A 119 -15.44 -0.17 7.73
CA ASN A 119 -16.21 1.07 7.58
C ASN A 119 -15.28 2.27 7.37
N LYS A 120 -14.18 2.36 8.12
CA LYS A 120 -13.18 3.43 7.91
C LYS A 120 -12.54 3.38 6.53
N CYS A 121 -12.31 2.19 5.96
CA CYS A 121 -11.80 2.09 4.58
C CYS A 121 -12.78 2.72 3.58
N LEU A 122 -14.08 2.44 3.74
CA LEU A 122 -15.14 3.01 2.90
C LEU A 122 -15.30 4.51 3.10
N GLU A 123 -15.28 4.99 4.35
CA GLU A 123 -15.34 6.42 4.68
C GLU A 123 -14.19 7.22 4.05
N PHE A 124 -13.01 6.60 3.93
CA PHE A 124 -11.84 7.20 3.27
C PHE A 124 -11.81 6.99 1.74
N GLY A 125 -12.88 6.47 1.15
CA GLY A 125 -12.99 6.33 -0.31
C GLY A 125 -12.01 5.34 -0.93
N LEU A 126 -11.42 4.42 -0.15
CA LEU A 126 -10.40 3.47 -0.61
C LEU A 126 -9.15 4.16 -1.21
N GLU A 127 -8.87 5.39 -0.77
CA GLU A 127 -7.69 6.15 -1.14
C GLU A 127 -6.49 5.77 -0.26
N CYS A 128 -5.63 4.88 -0.75
CA CYS A 128 -4.41 4.49 -0.06
C CYS A 128 -3.30 5.51 -0.32
N GLN A 129 -3.39 6.66 0.34
CA GLN A 129 -2.43 7.75 0.19
C GLN A 129 -1.83 8.18 1.53
N TRP A 130 -0.53 8.45 1.55
CA TRP A 130 0.17 8.85 2.77
C TRP A 130 1.45 9.63 2.51
N TYR A 131 1.83 10.49 3.44
CA TYR A 131 3.17 11.05 3.46
C TYR A 131 4.14 10.05 4.08
N PHE A 132 5.37 9.97 3.56
CA PHE A 132 6.42 9.16 4.15
C PHE A 132 6.60 9.46 5.65
N LYS A 133 6.55 8.42 6.49
CA LYS A 133 6.56 8.50 7.97
C LYS A 133 5.43 9.39 8.54
N ASN A 134 4.31 9.53 7.83
CA ASN A 134 3.14 10.35 8.18
C ASN A 134 3.51 11.79 8.57
N LYS A 135 4.50 12.38 7.90
CA LYS A 135 4.99 13.72 8.26
C LYS A 135 5.43 14.55 7.06
N LEU A 136 5.41 15.86 7.30
CA LEU A 136 6.12 16.85 6.48
C LEU A 136 7.44 17.20 7.16
N PHE A 137 8.51 17.31 6.39
CA PHE A 137 9.84 17.65 6.85
C PHE A 137 9.99 19.16 6.80
N ARG A 138 10.16 19.83 7.95
CA ARG A 138 10.38 21.28 8.00
C ARG A 138 11.81 21.63 7.59
N SER A 139 11.97 22.65 6.74
CA SER A 139 13.29 23.12 6.31
C SER A 139 14.08 23.76 7.45
N PRO A 140 15.43 23.71 7.44
CA PRO A 140 16.27 24.33 8.47
C PRO A 140 16.05 25.83 8.62
N ASN A 141 15.84 26.54 7.50
CA ASN A 141 15.52 27.97 7.49
C ASN A 141 14.04 28.26 7.82
N ARG A 142 13.23 27.23 8.08
CA ARG A 142 11.80 27.29 8.46
C ARG A 142 10.87 27.95 7.42
N LYS A 143 11.35 28.17 6.19
CA LYS A 143 10.55 28.76 5.10
C LYS A 143 9.61 27.76 4.46
N TYR A 144 9.99 26.48 4.43
CA TYR A 144 9.28 25.43 3.70
C TYR A 144 9.01 24.20 4.55
N HIS A 145 8.05 23.41 4.08
CA HIS A 145 7.97 22.00 4.40
C HIS A 145 8.07 21.17 3.12
N PHE A 146 8.61 19.97 3.23
CA PHE A 146 8.70 19.00 2.14
C PHE A 146 7.96 17.73 2.51
N GLY A 147 7.21 17.17 1.57
CA GLY A 147 6.50 15.91 1.71
C GLY A 147 6.87 14.97 0.55
N LEU A 148 7.02 13.69 0.88
CA LEU A 148 7.01 12.62 -0.11
C LEU A 148 5.65 11.94 -0.01
N PHE A 149 4.77 12.26 -0.95
CA PHE A 149 3.38 11.82 -0.95
C PHE A 149 3.23 10.56 -1.81
N ASN A 150 2.81 9.47 -1.18
CA ASN A 150 2.67 8.17 -1.81
C ASN A 150 1.19 7.96 -2.13
N ILE A 151 0.90 7.39 -3.29
CA ILE A 151 -0.41 6.92 -3.71
C ILE A 151 -0.24 5.46 -4.13
N ASP A 152 -0.94 4.56 -3.48
CA ASP A 152 -1.01 3.14 -3.84
C ASP A 152 -2.40 2.86 -4.42
N ASP A 153 -2.42 2.54 -5.71
CA ASP A 153 -3.63 2.21 -6.45
C ASP A 153 -3.57 0.75 -6.93
N VAL A 154 -4.65 0.23 -7.50
CA VAL A 154 -4.73 -1.17 -7.97
C VAL A 154 -3.60 -1.45 -8.96
N ASP A 155 -3.45 -0.58 -9.95
CA ASP A 155 -2.55 -0.82 -11.09
C ASP A 155 -1.22 -0.08 -10.98
N ASN A 156 -1.14 0.94 -10.12
CA ASN A 156 0.00 1.82 -10.04
C ASN A 156 0.36 2.18 -8.59
N PHE A 157 1.65 2.38 -8.36
CA PHE A 157 2.14 3.05 -7.16
C PHE A 157 2.92 4.27 -7.59
N SER A 158 2.61 5.42 -7.00
CA SER A 158 3.14 6.71 -7.39
C SER A 158 3.69 7.45 -6.19
N ILE A 159 4.82 8.14 -6.36
CA ILE A 159 5.39 9.02 -5.34
C ILE A 159 5.55 10.42 -5.92
N TYR A 160 5.07 11.41 -5.17
CA TYR A 160 5.17 12.81 -5.48
C TYR A 160 6.07 13.52 -4.49
N GLU A 161 6.90 14.40 -5.02
CA GLU A 161 7.61 15.43 -4.26
C GLU A 161 6.66 16.62 -4.11
N VAL A 162 6.42 17.06 -2.87
CA VAL A 162 5.48 18.15 -2.57
C VAL A 162 6.17 19.18 -1.67
N VAL A 163 6.19 20.44 -2.11
CA VAL A 163 6.68 21.56 -1.31
C VAL A 163 5.51 22.38 -0.80
N PHE A 164 5.61 22.79 0.46
CA PHE A 164 4.67 23.66 1.13
C PHE A 164 5.39 24.88 1.69
N ASP A 165 4.63 25.97 1.90
CA ASP A 165 5.11 27.13 2.63
C ASP A 165 5.23 26.85 4.15
N LYS A 166 5.63 27.88 4.91
CA LYS A 166 5.70 27.83 6.38
C LYS A 166 4.35 27.57 7.07
N ASN A 167 3.24 27.85 6.39
CA ASN A 167 1.87 27.66 6.87
C ASN A 167 1.25 26.35 6.38
N LYS A 168 2.04 25.47 5.75
CA LYS A 168 1.61 24.19 5.16
C LYS A 168 0.62 24.33 4.00
N ARG A 169 0.65 25.46 3.27
CA ARG A 169 -0.05 25.58 1.99
C ARG A 169 0.83 25.00 0.89
N GLU A 170 0.27 24.10 0.08
CA GLU A 170 0.99 23.48 -1.04
C GLU A 170 1.41 24.57 -2.04
N LEU A 171 2.69 24.58 -2.39
CA LEU A 171 3.28 25.50 -3.36
C LEU A 171 3.54 24.82 -4.70
N ALA A 172 4.00 23.56 -4.67
CA ALA A 172 4.29 22.79 -5.86
C ALA A 172 4.26 21.29 -5.57
N ARG A 173 3.93 20.52 -6.60
CA ARG A 173 3.92 19.05 -6.62
C ARG A 173 4.50 18.54 -7.92
N ARG A 174 5.31 17.48 -7.86
CA ARG A 174 5.87 16.79 -9.04
C ARG A 174 5.89 15.29 -8.82
N LEU A 175 5.46 14.53 -9.83
CA LEU A 175 5.63 13.07 -9.87
C LEU A 175 7.12 12.73 -9.98
N CYS A 176 7.66 11.91 -9.09
CA CYS A 176 9.06 11.50 -9.14
C CYS A 176 9.27 10.01 -9.41
N PHE A 177 8.27 9.18 -9.09
CA PHE A 177 8.31 7.75 -9.34
C PHE A 177 6.90 7.23 -9.62
N GLN A 178 6.79 6.33 -10.59
CA GLN A 178 5.59 5.55 -10.83
C GLN A 178 5.97 4.13 -11.25
N THR A 179 5.20 3.13 -10.82
CA THR A 179 5.44 1.74 -11.25
C THR A 179 4.16 0.94 -11.35
N THR A 180 4.08 0.10 -12.39
CA THR A 180 3.10 -0.99 -12.59
C THR A 180 3.66 -2.38 -12.16
N GLY A 181 4.94 -2.46 -11.73
CA GLY A 181 5.52 -3.57 -10.93
C GLY A 181 5.81 -3.25 -9.44
N VAL A 182 6.45 -4.17 -8.71
CA VAL A 182 6.69 -4.06 -7.24
C VAL A 182 7.13 -2.65 -6.78
N PRO A 183 6.45 -2.04 -5.78
CA PRO A 183 6.78 -0.69 -5.34
C PRO A 183 8.14 -0.63 -4.63
N PHE A 184 8.89 0.45 -4.87
CA PHE A 184 10.01 0.83 -4.03
C PHE A 184 9.52 1.75 -2.92
N TYR A 185 9.86 1.41 -1.69
CA TYR A 185 9.54 2.22 -0.53
C TYR A 185 10.66 3.21 -0.23
N ILE A 186 10.33 4.40 0.28
CA ILE A 186 11.34 5.34 0.76
C ILE A 186 11.98 4.78 2.03
N GLU A 187 13.31 4.71 2.05
CA GLU A 187 14.10 4.26 3.21
C GLU A 187 14.42 5.44 4.13
N TRP A 188 14.87 6.53 3.53
CA TRP A 188 15.37 7.70 4.24
C TRP A 188 15.02 8.99 3.50
N ALA A 189 14.81 10.06 4.26
CA ALA A 189 14.61 11.40 3.73
C ALA A 189 14.98 12.46 4.78
N SER A 190 15.65 13.53 4.35
CA SER A 190 16.03 14.66 5.22
C SER A 190 16.35 15.91 4.41
N TRP A 191 16.27 17.07 5.08
CA TRP A 191 16.96 18.26 4.63
C TRP A 191 18.46 18.16 4.91
N GLU A 192 19.26 18.83 4.09
CA GLU A 192 20.69 18.99 4.36
C GLU A 192 21.11 20.46 4.18
N GLY A 193 21.94 20.95 5.11
CA GLY A 193 22.46 22.31 5.09
C GLY A 193 21.39 23.40 5.20
N GLN A 194 21.72 24.62 4.75
CA GLN A 194 20.81 25.77 4.76
C GLN A 194 20.19 26.07 3.37
N ASN A 195 20.50 25.27 2.35
CA ASN A 195 20.34 25.62 0.94
C ASN A 195 19.01 25.14 0.30
N ASP A 196 17.93 25.06 1.07
CA ASP A 196 16.62 24.58 0.58
C ASP A 196 16.73 23.29 -0.26
N LEU A 197 17.56 22.37 0.24
CA LEU A 197 17.95 21.13 -0.42
C LEU A 197 17.40 19.93 0.35
N PHE A 198 16.60 19.11 -0.32
CA PHE A 198 15.98 17.93 0.25
C PHE A 198 16.54 16.67 -0.40
N TYR A 199 16.87 15.68 0.42
CA TYR A 199 17.39 14.40 -0.02
C TYR A 199 16.46 13.27 0.39
N TYR A 200 16.36 12.26 -0.46
CA TYR A 200 15.70 11.00 -0.11
C TYR A 200 16.30 9.81 -0.85
N LYS A 201 16.04 8.61 -0.34
CA LYS A 201 16.54 7.35 -0.88
C LYS A 201 15.44 6.30 -0.85
N PHE A 202 15.33 5.52 -1.93
CA PHE A 202 14.48 4.34 -1.99
C PHE A 202 15.19 3.11 -1.44
N ASN A 203 14.43 2.18 -0.87
CA ASN A 203 14.88 0.86 -0.47
C ASN A 203 15.20 0.05 -1.74
N GLY A 204 16.45 -0.35 -1.90
CA GLY A 204 16.96 -1.03 -3.09
C GLY A 204 18.20 -0.33 -3.65
N PRO A 205 18.07 0.48 -4.72
CA PRO A 205 19.22 1.09 -5.39
C PRO A 205 20.00 2.04 -4.46
N LYS A 206 21.32 2.15 -4.68
CA LYS A 206 22.22 3.03 -3.89
C LYS A 206 22.02 4.53 -4.15
N LYS A 207 21.08 4.91 -5.03
CA LYS A 207 20.92 6.28 -5.49
C LYS A 207 20.19 7.16 -4.47
N ILE A 208 20.84 8.26 -4.10
CA ILE A 208 20.25 9.34 -3.32
C ILE A 208 19.69 10.38 -4.29
N PHE A 209 18.43 10.75 -4.08
CA PHE A 209 17.73 11.75 -4.85
C PHE A 209 17.88 13.10 -4.17
N GLU A 210 18.47 14.06 -4.88
CA GLU A 210 18.52 15.46 -4.49
C GLU A 210 17.33 16.22 -5.09
N VAL A 211 16.73 17.14 -4.33
CA VAL A 211 15.67 18.05 -4.75
C VAL A 211 15.97 19.45 -4.24
N LYS A 212 16.22 20.38 -5.17
CA LYS A 212 16.23 21.81 -4.87
C LYS A 212 14.80 22.33 -4.88
N VAL A 213 14.36 22.98 -3.80
CA VAL A 213 13.01 23.58 -3.74
C VAL A 213 12.75 24.50 -4.92
N LYS A 214 13.74 25.33 -5.29
CA LYS A 214 13.64 26.24 -6.43
C LYS A 214 13.30 25.51 -7.73
N ASP A 215 13.92 24.36 -8.00
CA ASP A 215 13.66 23.59 -9.22
C ASP A 215 12.22 23.04 -9.25
N LEU A 216 11.68 22.67 -8.08
CA LEU A 216 10.30 22.21 -7.97
C LEU A 216 9.30 23.36 -8.18
N LEU A 217 9.58 24.53 -7.61
CA LEU A 217 8.75 25.73 -7.76
C LEU A 217 8.76 26.28 -9.21
N GLU A 218 9.89 26.14 -9.91
CA GLU A 218 10.04 26.51 -11.33
C GLU A 218 9.46 25.47 -12.28
N GLY A 219 8.92 24.35 -11.77
CA GLY A 219 8.32 23.30 -12.59
C GLY A 219 9.32 22.54 -13.45
N LYS A 220 10.61 22.49 -13.06
CA LYS A 220 11.61 21.75 -13.84
C LYS A 220 11.27 20.27 -13.88
N SER A 221 11.28 19.70 -15.09
CA SER A 221 11.08 18.27 -15.31
C SER A 221 12.22 17.47 -14.66
N ARG A 222 11.87 16.31 -14.12
CA ARG A 222 12.81 15.27 -13.69
C ARG A 222 12.53 14.02 -14.53
N LEU A 223 13.54 13.18 -14.71
CA LEU A 223 13.31 11.81 -15.19
C LEU A 223 12.28 11.14 -14.28
N ILE A 224 11.15 10.79 -14.87
CA ILE A 224 10.17 9.90 -14.26
C ILE A 224 10.70 8.50 -14.52
N PHE A 225 10.90 7.74 -13.46
CA PHE A 225 11.20 6.34 -13.62
C PHE A 225 9.87 5.60 -13.69
N GLU A 226 9.58 4.99 -14.84
CA GLU A 226 8.30 4.33 -15.12
C GLU A 226 8.35 2.83 -14.78
N ASN A 227 9.56 2.25 -14.67
CA ASN A 227 9.71 0.85 -14.34
C ASN A 227 10.94 0.54 -13.47
N THR A 228 10.83 -0.49 -12.64
CA THR A 228 11.90 -0.89 -11.70
C THR A 228 13.19 -1.29 -12.41
N SER A 229 13.09 -1.84 -13.63
CA SER A 229 14.24 -2.22 -14.47
C SER A 229 15.06 -1.03 -14.96
N GLU A 230 14.45 0.14 -15.16
CA GLU A 230 15.17 1.38 -15.52
C GLU A 230 15.88 1.98 -14.30
N PHE A 231 15.34 1.70 -13.12
CA PHE A 231 15.86 2.13 -11.82
C PHE A 231 17.15 1.39 -11.40
N PHE A 232 17.43 0.23 -11.97
CA PHE A 232 18.63 -0.58 -11.70
C PHE A 232 19.70 -0.53 -12.80
N LYS A 233 19.45 0.16 -13.92
CA LYS A 233 20.47 0.39 -14.95
C LYS A 233 21.37 1.55 -14.50
N GLU A 234 22.40 1.22 -13.72
CA GLU A 234 23.63 2.01 -13.59
C GLU A 234 24.80 1.22 -14.18
#